data_AF-A0A7Y2BXL3-F1
#
_entry.id   AF-A0A7Y2BXL3-F1
#
_cell.length_a   1.000
_cell.length_b   1.000
_cell.length_c   1.000
_cell.angle_alpha   90.00
_cell.angle_beta   90.00
_cell.angle_gamma   90.00
#
_symmetry.space_group_name_H-M   'P 1'
#
loop_
_entity.id
_entity.type
_entity.pdbx_description
1 polymer ?
#
loop_
_entity_poly.entity_id
_entity_poly.type
_entity_poly.pdbx_seq_one_letter_code
_entity_poly.pdbx_strand_id
1 'polypeptide(L)'
;MTCARFIFLLIPICFICISCSDRKDKNSDEAQAAQDVSSPYQLLLLSKGLATDTLKQAFLNLLDDEPDVLSAAIVVNASSTEKKKLKKYKKIKLQFESLGFDSTQVQMFDLLKSEPTELKHFDIIYVLGGNPFLLLDELNKSGAKAEQNRYS
;
A
#
# COMPACT_ATOMS: atom_id res chain seq x y z
N MET A 1 0.82 -0.39 20.78
CA MET A 1 0.87 -1.83 20.41
C MET A 1 -0.12 -2.01 19.29
N THR A 2 0.32 -2.17 18.05
CA THR A 2 -0.59 -2.22 16.90
C THR A 2 -0.26 -3.44 16.07
N CYS A 3 -1.13 -4.45 16.20
CA CYS A 3 -1.14 -5.70 15.45
C CYS A 3 -1.62 -5.43 14.02
N ALA A 4 -0.81 -5.78 13.03
CA ALA A 4 -1.24 -5.89 11.65
C ALA A 4 -1.75 -7.32 11.38
N ARG A 5 -3.05 -7.47 11.10
CA ARG A 5 -3.65 -8.71 10.58
C ARG A 5 -3.83 -8.59 9.07
N PHE A 6 -2.97 -9.23 8.29
CA PHE A 6 -3.23 -9.44 6.86
C PHE A 6 -4.09 -10.70 6.68
N ILE A 7 -5.28 -10.54 6.11
CA ILE A 7 -6.11 -11.65 5.65
C ILE A 7 -5.84 -11.81 4.15
N PHE A 8 -5.10 -12.86 3.79
CA PHE A 8 -4.87 -13.24 2.40
C PHE A 8 -6.03 -14.12 1.91
N LEU A 9 -6.89 -13.58 1.04
CA LEU A 9 -7.86 -14.37 0.28
C LEU A 9 -7.30 -14.64 -1.14
N LEU A 10 -7.25 -15.92 -1.51
CA LEU A 10 -6.73 -16.44 -2.78
C LEU A 10 -7.63 -16.08 -3.98
N ILE A 11 -7.47 -14.88 -4.55
CA ILE A 11 -8.07 -14.51 -5.85
C ILE A 11 -7.06 -13.60 -6.59
N PRO A 12 -6.91 -13.68 -7.94
CA PRO A 12 -6.02 -12.80 -8.71
C PRO A 12 -6.54 -11.36 -8.68
N ILE A 13 -6.20 -10.61 -7.64
CA ILE A 13 -6.65 -9.24 -7.41
C ILE A 13 -5.39 -8.40 -7.13
N CYS A 14 -5.29 -7.21 -7.74
CA CYS A 14 -4.34 -6.20 -7.28
C CYS A 14 -4.75 -5.77 -5.87
N PHE A 15 -3.87 -6.00 -4.90
CA PHE A 15 -4.09 -5.56 -3.53
C PHE A 15 -3.61 -4.11 -3.38
N ILE A 16 -4.48 -3.19 -2.97
CA ILE A 16 -4.06 -1.87 -2.48
C ILE A 16 -4.32 -1.88 -0.98
N CYS A 17 -3.26 -1.79 -0.19
CA CYS A 17 -3.35 -1.60 1.25
C CYS A 17 -3.01 -0.13 1.52
N ILE A 18 -3.95 0.64 2.03
CA ILE A 18 -3.69 1.99 2.51
C ILE A 18 -3.37 1.83 3.99
N SER A 19 -2.15 2.18 4.37
CA SER A 19 -1.67 2.07 5.74
C SER A 19 -1.55 3.48 6.31
N CYS A 20 -2.54 3.93 7.10
CA CYS A 20 -2.42 5.22 7.79
C CYS A 20 -1.17 5.21 8.66
N SER A 21 -0.23 6.09 8.34
CA SER A 21 0.93 6.39 9.18
C SER A 21 0.46 7.35 10.26
N ASP A 22 0.51 6.88 11.51
CA ASP A 22 0.02 7.57 12.71
C ASP A 22 0.95 8.78 13.02
N ARG A 23 0.81 9.90 12.29
CA ARG A 23 1.58 11.12 12.55
C ARG A 23 0.87 11.96 13.61
N LYS A 24 0.95 11.52 14.86
CA LYS A 24 0.52 12.34 16.01
C LYS A 24 1.51 13.47 16.24
N ASP A 25 1.10 14.69 15.89
CA ASP A 25 1.56 15.90 16.55
C ASP A 25 0.47 16.98 16.50
N LYS A 26 -0.28 17.11 17.60
CA LYS A 26 -0.63 18.42 18.20
C LYS A 26 -1.28 18.26 19.58
N ASN A 27 -0.65 18.95 20.50
CA ASN A 27 -1.02 19.20 21.88
C ASN A 27 -2.25 20.13 21.93
N SER A 28 -3.36 19.71 22.55
CA SER A 28 -4.29 20.51 23.40
C SER A 28 -5.58 19.72 23.69
N ASP A 29 -5.73 19.39 24.97
CA ASP A 29 -6.93 19.44 25.81
C ASP A 29 -8.31 18.96 25.31
N GLU A 30 -8.85 18.04 26.13
CA GLU A 30 -10.26 17.78 26.47
C GLU A 30 -11.20 17.04 25.48
N ALA A 31 -11.43 15.77 25.85
CA ALA A 31 -12.71 15.08 26.00
C ALA A 31 -13.80 15.21 24.92
N GLN A 32 -14.05 14.12 24.20
CA GLN A 32 -15.37 13.47 24.20
C GLN A 32 -15.31 12.03 23.68
N ALA A 33 -15.85 11.13 24.48
CA ALA A 33 -16.08 9.74 24.14
C ALA A 33 -17.27 9.62 23.18
N ALA A 34 -17.01 9.19 21.96
CA ALA A 34 -17.98 8.58 21.08
C ALA A 34 -17.31 7.36 20.43
N GLN A 35 -18.01 6.22 20.45
CA GLN A 35 -17.56 4.97 19.88
C GLN A 35 -17.38 5.11 18.37
N ASP A 36 -16.14 5.26 17.92
CA ASP A 36 -15.78 5.15 16.51
C ASP A 36 -14.87 3.92 16.36
N VAL A 37 -15.45 2.80 15.95
CA VAL A 37 -14.67 1.64 15.52
C VAL A 37 -14.35 1.82 14.03
N SER A 38 -13.71 2.95 13.72
CA SER A 38 -13.03 3.18 12.46
C SER A 38 -11.70 2.45 12.53
N SER A 39 -11.54 1.37 11.76
CA SER A 39 -10.25 0.70 11.69
C SER A 39 -9.22 1.66 11.08
N PRO A 40 -8.00 1.81 11.65
CA PRO A 40 -6.99 2.77 11.19
C PRO A 40 -6.36 2.40 9.83
N TYR A 41 -6.99 1.49 9.10
CA TYR A 41 -6.50 0.95 7.83
C TYR A 41 -7.66 0.85 6.86
N GLN A 42 -7.37 1.21 5.62
CA GLN A 42 -8.33 1.11 4.52
C GLN A 42 -7.79 0.13 3.47
N LEU A 43 -8.62 -0.83 3.05
CA LEU A 43 -8.23 -1.85 2.08
C LEU A 43 -9.08 -1.71 0.83
N LEU A 44 -8.43 -1.52 -0.32
CA LEU A 44 -9.08 -1.47 -1.63
C LEU A 44 -8.60 -2.63 -2.51
N LEU A 45 -9.54 -3.51 -2.85
CA LEU A 45 -9.27 -4.70 -3.67
C LEU A 45 -9.74 -4.46 -5.10
N LEU A 46 -8.79 -4.44 -6.05
CA LEU A 46 -9.08 -4.14 -7.45
C LEU A 46 -8.71 -5.28 -8.38
N SER A 47 -9.63 -5.73 -9.22
CA SER A 47 -9.35 -6.78 -10.22
C SER A 47 -8.47 -6.29 -11.39
N LYS A 48 -8.49 -4.99 -11.70
CA LYS A 48 -7.80 -4.41 -12.87
C LYS A 48 -7.03 -3.11 -12.56
N GLY A 49 -6.64 -2.89 -11.30
CA GLY A 49 -6.01 -1.64 -10.86
C GLY A 49 -6.91 -0.41 -11.07
N LEU A 50 -6.32 0.78 -11.13
CA LEU A 50 -7.03 2.07 -11.28
C LEU A 50 -7.41 2.34 -12.76
N ALA A 51 -8.17 1.43 -13.35
CA ALA A 51 -8.44 1.42 -14.79
C ALA A 51 -9.49 2.46 -15.25
N THR A 52 -10.41 2.85 -14.36
CA THR A 52 -11.52 3.76 -14.67
C THR A 52 -11.52 4.95 -13.71
N ASP A 53 -12.14 6.05 -14.11
CA ASP A 53 -12.22 7.23 -13.25
C ASP A 53 -13.06 6.97 -11.99
N THR A 54 -14.09 6.12 -12.07
CA THR A 54 -14.82 5.65 -10.88
C THR A 54 -13.89 4.99 -9.85
N LEU A 55 -12.97 4.13 -10.30
CA LEU A 55 -12.03 3.46 -9.39
C LEU A 55 -10.96 4.42 -8.86
N LYS A 56 -10.54 5.38 -9.67
CA LYS A 56 -9.63 6.45 -9.23
C LYS A 56 -10.27 7.31 -8.14
N GLN A 57 -11.52 7.72 -8.34
CA GLN A 57 -12.26 8.50 -7.35
C GLN A 57 -12.54 7.70 -6.09
N ALA A 58 -12.90 6.41 -6.23
CA ALA A 58 -13.02 5.53 -5.07
C ALA A 58 -11.71 5.41 -4.29
N PHE A 59 -10.56 5.35 -4.97
CA PHE A 59 -9.25 5.36 -4.32
C PHE A 59 -8.94 6.70 -3.63
N LEU A 60 -9.21 7.83 -4.27
CA LEU A 60 -8.98 9.16 -3.68
C LEU A 60 -9.86 9.41 -2.45
N ASN A 61 -11.10 8.93 -2.46
CA ASN A 61 -12.03 9.06 -1.32
C ASN A 61 -11.60 8.24 -0.09
N LEU A 62 -10.61 7.34 -0.24
CA LEU A 62 -10.03 6.57 0.85
C LEU A 62 -8.79 7.24 1.46
N LEU A 63 -8.34 8.36 0.89
CA LEU A 63 -7.19 9.09 1.40
C LEU A 63 -7.64 10.06 2.48
N ASP A 64 -6.91 10.08 3.59
CA ASP A 64 -7.19 11.00 4.71
C ASP A 64 -6.61 12.41 4.47
N ASP A 65 -5.68 12.54 3.52
CA ASP A 65 -4.97 13.77 3.18
C ASP A 65 -4.88 13.97 1.65
N GLU A 66 -4.39 15.14 1.24
CA GLU A 66 -4.18 15.44 -0.18
C GLU A 66 -3.08 14.57 -0.81
N PRO A 67 -3.24 14.16 -2.08
CA PRO A 67 -2.28 13.28 -2.76
C PRO A 67 -0.82 13.78 -2.78
N ASP A 68 -0.61 15.10 -2.81
CA ASP A 68 0.72 15.70 -2.96
C ASP A 68 1.59 15.60 -1.69
N VAL A 69 0.97 15.44 -0.52
CA VAL A 69 1.66 15.25 0.77
C VAL A 69 1.85 13.79 1.16
N LEU A 70 1.21 12.86 0.45
CA LEU A 70 1.21 11.43 0.76
C LEU A 70 2.32 10.68 0.03
N SER A 71 2.92 9.73 0.75
CA SER A 71 3.96 8.84 0.24
C SER A 71 3.40 7.47 -0.16
N ALA A 72 3.88 6.93 -1.28
CA ALA A 72 3.38 5.66 -1.82
C ALA A 72 4.50 4.69 -2.22
N ALA A 73 4.42 3.48 -1.69
CA ALA A 73 5.25 2.35 -2.12
C ALA A 73 4.50 1.49 -3.14
N ILE A 74 5.07 1.34 -4.34
CA ILE A 74 4.57 0.44 -5.38
C ILE A 74 5.33 -0.89 -5.31
N VAL A 75 4.71 -1.93 -4.76
CA VAL A 75 5.29 -3.28 -4.61
C VAL A 75 5.24 -4.04 -5.94
N VAL A 76 6.40 -4.42 -6.47
CA VAL A 76 6.51 -4.94 -7.86
C VAL A 76 6.64 -6.47 -7.99
N ASN A 77 6.66 -7.17 -6.85
CA ASN A 77 7.00 -8.59 -6.69
C ASN A 77 6.05 -9.60 -7.38
N ALA A 78 4.90 -9.15 -7.90
CA ALA A 78 4.05 -10.00 -8.75
C ALA A 78 4.58 -10.18 -10.20
N SER A 79 5.74 -9.62 -10.54
CA SER A 79 6.30 -9.66 -11.90
C SER A 79 7.68 -10.31 -11.95
N SER A 80 7.86 -11.30 -12.83
CA SER A 80 9.03 -12.19 -12.84
C SER A 80 10.32 -11.63 -13.43
N THR A 81 10.31 -10.46 -14.08
CA THR A 81 11.53 -9.89 -14.66
C THR A 81 11.67 -8.41 -14.32
N GLU A 82 12.91 -7.96 -14.09
CA GLU A 82 13.24 -6.57 -13.79
C GLU A 82 12.70 -5.59 -14.84
N LYS A 83 12.83 -5.95 -16.12
CA LYS A 83 12.27 -5.16 -17.23
C LYS A 83 10.75 -5.01 -17.13
N LYS A 84 10.03 -6.07 -16.73
CA LYS A 84 8.57 -6.02 -16.52
C LYS A 84 8.21 -5.23 -15.27
N LYS A 85 8.93 -5.43 -14.16
CA LYS A 85 8.78 -4.65 -12.91
C LYS A 85 8.89 -3.15 -13.20
N LEU A 86 10.00 -2.73 -13.81
CA LEU A 86 10.24 -1.32 -14.16
C LEU A 86 9.18 -0.75 -15.11
N LYS A 87 8.79 -1.50 -16.15
CA LYS A 87 7.76 -1.05 -17.10
C LYS A 87 6.41 -0.84 -16.42
N LYS A 88 5.98 -1.76 -15.56
CA LYS A 88 4.71 -1.64 -14.84
C LYS A 88 4.77 -0.54 -13.78
N TYR A 89 5.86 -0.45 -13.02
CA TYR A 89 6.10 0.61 -12.05
C TYR A 89 5.96 1.99 -12.71
N LYS A 90 6.69 2.25 -13.81
CA LYS A 90 6.59 3.53 -14.53
C LYS A 90 5.16 3.86 -14.96
N LYS A 91 4.40 2.85 -15.41
CA LYS A 91 3.00 3.05 -15.80
C LYS A 91 2.13 3.45 -14.60
N ILE A 92 2.27 2.78 -13.47
CA ILE A 92 1.48 3.10 -12.26
C ILE A 92 1.95 4.41 -11.64
N LYS A 93 3.25 4.71 -11.66
CA LYS A 93 3.79 5.98 -11.20
C LYS A 93 3.16 7.16 -11.95
N LEU A 94 3.11 7.10 -13.29
CA LEU A 94 2.42 8.12 -14.10
C LEU A 94 0.93 8.24 -13.76
N GLN A 95 0.28 7.13 -13.37
CA GLN A 95 -1.12 7.17 -12.91
C GLN A 95 -1.24 7.88 -11.56
N PHE A 96 -0.34 7.64 -10.60
CA PHE A 96 -0.31 8.36 -9.33
C PHE A 96 -0.02 9.85 -9.55
N GLU A 97 0.93 10.20 -10.40
CA GLU A 97 1.21 11.60 -10.77
C GLU A 97 -0.03 12.28 -11.38
N SER A 98 -0.77 11.58 -12.25
CA SER A 98 -2.03 12.10 -12.81
C SER A 98 -3.16 12.26 -11.79
N LEU A 99 -3.02 11.64 -10.61
CA LEU A 99 -3.95 11.77 -9.48
C LEU A 99 -3.53 12.84 -8.47
N GLY A 100 -2.42 13.55 -8.72
CA GLY A 100 -1.94 14.64 -7.88
C GLY A 100 -0.79 14.27 -6.94
N PHE A 101 -0.29 13.03 -6.96
CA PHE A 101 0.85 12.64 -6.12
C PHE A 101 2.15 13.28 -6.61
N ASP A 102 3.01 13.71 -5.68
CA ASP A 102 4.36 14.14 -5.99
C ASP A 102 5.19 12.95 -6.51
N SER A 103 5.79 13.12 -7.70
CA SER A 103 6.69 12.14 -8.33
C SER A 103 7.82 11.65 -7.42
N THR A 104 8.28 12.45 -6.46
CA THR A 104 9.37 12.13 -5.53
C THR A 104 8.90 11.26 -4.36
N GLN A 105 7.60 11.29 -4.04
CA GLN A 105 6.98 10.53 -2.94
C GLN A 105 6.47 9.15 -3.36
N VAL A 106 6.39 8.89 -4.67
CA VAL A 106 6.02 7.59 -5.23
C VAL A 106 7.26 6.77 -5.57
N GLN A 107 7.48 5.70 -4.81
CA GLN A 107 8.69 4.88 -4.87
C GLN A 107 8.42 3.44 -5.31
N MET A 108 9.39 2.83 -5.99
CA MET A 108 9.33 1.41 -6.34
C MET A 108 9.82 0.59 -5.15
N PHE A 109 9.02 -0.39 -4.71
CA PHE A 109 9.39 -1.28 -3.62
C PHE A 109 9.55 -2.71 -4.14
N ASP A 110 10.71 -3.32 -3.90
CA ASP A 110 10.98 -4.71 -4.24
C ASP A 110 11.33 -5.47 -2.95
N LEU A 111 10.43 -6.36 -2.53
CA LEU A 111 10.55 -7.13 -1.28
C LEU A 111 11.84 -7.95 -1.18
N LEU A 112 12.50 -8.28 -2.31
CA LEU A 112 13.75 -9.03 -2.30
C LEU A 112 15.01 -8.15 -2.21
N LYS A 113 14.85 -6.82 -2.32
CA LYS A 113 15.97 -5.86 -2.37
C LYS A 113 15.88 -4.78 -1.29
N SER A 114 14.73 -4.67 -0.63
CA SER A 114 14.44 -3.68 0.40
C SER A 114 14.05 -4.39 1.69
N GLU A 115 14.31 -3.74 2.83
CA GLU A 115 13.90 -4.27 4.13
C GLU A 115 12.38 -4.14 4.29
N PRO A 116 11.61 -5.21 4.57
CA PRO A 116 10.16 -5.13 4.68
C PRO A 116 9.64 -4.11 5.71
N THR A 117 10.45 -3.77 6.71
CA THR A 117 10.13 -2.77 7.73
C THR A 117 10.02 -1.36 7.17
N GLU A 118 10.66 -1.06 6.05
CA GLU A 118 10.58 0.23 5.36
C GLU A 118 9.16 0.54 4.86
N LEU A 119 8.33 -0.48 4.60
CA LEU A 119 6.93 -0.29 4.18
C LEU A 119 6.10 0.48 5.20
N LYS A 120 6.51 0.49 6.48
CA LYS A 120 5.82 1.22 7.55
C LYS A 120 5.98 2.74 7.45
N HIS A 121 6.91 3.23 6.63
CA HIS A 121 7.14 4.65 6.43
C HIS A 121 6.31 5.26 5.30
N PHE A 122 5.53 4.43 4.59
CA PHE A 122 4.66 4.88 3.50
C PHE A 122 3.21 4.95 3.96
N ASP A 123 2.50 5.96 3.49
CA ASP A 123 1.06 6.13 3.75
C ASP A 123 0.23 5.16 2.89
N ILE A 124 0.75 4.81 1.71
CA ILE A 124 0.08 3.95 0.74
C ILE A 124 0.99 2.82 0.29
N ILE A 125 0.48 1.59 0.33
CA ILE A 125 1.13 0.40 -0.23
C ILE A 125 0.29 -0.12 -1.41
N TYR A 126 0.76 0.13 -2.62
CA TYR A 126 0.13 -0.33 -3.85
C TYR A 126 0.82 -1.60 -4.35
N VAL A 127 0.13 -2.74 -4.38
CA VAL A 127 0.69 -3.99 -4.89
C VAL A 127 0.33 -4.17 -6.38
N LEU A 128 1.36 -4.25 -7.23
CA LEU A 128 1.17 -4.50 -8.66
C LEU A 128 0.52 -5.87 -8.90
N GLY A 129 -0.40 -5.91 -9.85
CA GLY A 129 -0.95 -7.17 -10.37
C GLY A 129 0.08 -7.98 -11.17
N GLY A 130 -0.12 -9.30 -11.19
CA GLY A 130 0.75 -10.24 -11.89
C GLY A 130 0.53 -11.67 -11.42
N ASN A 131 1.61 -12.41 -11.17
CA ASN A 131 1.53 -13.76 -10.65
C ASN A 131 1.41 -13.73 -9.11
N PRO A 132 0.25 -14.11 -8.53
CA PRO A 132 0.06 -14.11 -7.08
C PRO A 132 0.92 -15.15 -6.37
N PHE A 133 1.24 -16.29 -7.01
CA PHE A 133 2.11 -17.30 -6.42
C PHE A 133 3.55 -16.79 -6.29
N LEU A 134 4.02 -16.02 -7.28
CA LEU A 134 5.33 -15.37 -7.19
C LEU A 134 5.36 -14.34 -6.05
N LEU A 135 4.34 -13.49 -5.97
CA LEU A 135 4.24 -12.50 -4.89
C LEU A 135 4.26 -13.18 -3.50
N LEU A 136 3.48 -14.24 -3.31
CA LEU A 136 3.43 -14.98 -2.04
C LEU A 136 4.77 -15.64 -1.72
N ASP A 137 5.42 -16.25 -2.71
CA ASP A 137 6.75 -16.85 -2.56
C ASP A 137 7.80 -15.80 -2.17
N GLU A 138 7.81 -14.64 -2.83
CA GLU A 138 8.74 -13.54 -2.55
C GLU A 138 8.46 -12.89 -1.17
N LEU A 139 7.20 -12.77 -0.75
CA LEU A 139 6.82 -12.35 0.61
C LEU A 139 7.28 -13.33 1.70
N ASN A 140 7.24 -14.63 1.43
CA ASN A 140 7.75 -15.64 2.36
C ASN A 140 9.28 -15.54 2.46
N LYS A 141 9.98 -15.35 1.32
CA LYS A 141 11.44 -15.28 1.25
C LYS A 141 12.03 -14.01 1.85
N SER A 142 11.33 -12.88 1.72
CA SER A 142 11.80 -11.60 2.27
C SER A 142 11.72 -11.49 3.79
N GLY A 143 11.08 -12.46 4.46
CA GLY A 143 10.80 -12.36 5.89
C GLY A 143 9.66 -11.38 6.22
N ALA A 144 9.04 -10.73 5.23
CA ALA A 144 7.89 -9.84 5.43
C ALA A 144 6.73 -10.54 6.16
N LYS A 145 6.53 -11.85 5.87
CA LYS A 145 5.55 -12.67 6.58
C LYS A 145 5.95 -12.99 8.03
N ALA A 146 7.23 -13.16 8.32
CA ALA A 146 7.71 -13.44 9.67
C ALA A 146 7.63 -12.20 10.57
N GLU A 147 7.90 -11.01 10.01
CA GLU A 147 7.61 -9.74 10.67
C GLU A 147 6.13 -9.60 10.99
N GLN A 148 5.23 -10.10 10.14
CA GLN A 148 3.79 -10.11 10.43
C GLN A 148 3.41 -10.99 11.63
N ASN A 149 4.07 -12.14 11.80
CA ASN A 149 3.79 -13.11 12.87
C ASN A 149 4.38 -12.73 14.24
N ARG A 150 5.40 -11.86 14.28
CA ARG A 150 5.99 -11.37 15.56
C ARG A 150 5.08 -10.44 16.36
N TYR A 151 3.97 -10.01 15.77
CA TYR A 151 2.95 -9.16 16.40
C TYR A 151 1.61 -9.88 16.58
N SER A 152 1.59 -11.22 16.54
CA SER A 152 0.41 -12.06 16.87
C SER A 152 0.44 -12.55 18.31
#